data_AF-A0A158KS78-F1
#
_entry.id   AF-A0A158KS78-F1
#
_cell.length_a   1.000
_cell.length_b   1.000
_cell.length_c   1.000
_cell.angle_alpha   90.00
_cell.angle_beta   90.00
_cell.angle_gamma   90.00
#
_symmetry.space_group_name_H-M   'P 1'
#
loop_
_entity.id
_entity.type
_entity.pdbx_description
1 polymer ?
#
loop_
_entity_poly.entity_id
_entity_poly.type
_entity_poly.pdbx_seq_one_letter_code
_entity_poly.pdbx_strand_id
1 'polypeptide(L)'
;MPLTRVSNGFFFALWVAVCAAAPEFVWQGLFSVFGHFTLRDAAAALLIGLILAFFVEPLIERMRTLSLQPAHPDKSPAFAACTALSFAVATVCVHEAITVAIAASHTNEQAALNLALAVSQTLQWAVTPFAITVAWFAARARRWIAWTVAVLAALAVVLTGIVFDWSGRVIITSAIPAILILGAGIFAVRETWDHRTFKRCARVTAVTAIAWLVVTGVLQAGLSLGHVGNFTVYDWSEFWIDCRFYFGWVVGLIVAPDFVPAQRTRASNDAWRGRR
;
A
#
# COMPACT_ATOMS: atom_id res chain seq x y z
N MET A 1 -11.85 -15.00 -17.34
CA MET A 1 -11.16 -15.44 -16.10
C MET A 1 -12.23 -15.89 -15.10
N PRO A 2 -12.01 -16.95 -14.31
CA PRO A 2 -12.97 -17.36 -13.28
C PRO A 2 -13.16 -16.23 -12.25
N LEU A 3 -14.39 -16.02 -11.80
CA LEU A 3 -14.81 -14.90 -10.92
C LEU A 3 -13.98 -14.83 -9.62
N THR A 4 -13.56 -15.99 -9.11
CA THR A 4 -12.68 -16.13 -7.94
C THR A 4 -11.30 -15.50 -8.13
N ARG A 5 -10.71 -15.57 -9.32
CA ARG A 5 -9.40 -14.93 -9.60
C ARG A 5 -9.51 -13.41 -9.63
N VAL A 6 -10.61 -12.88 -10.17
CA VAL A 6 -10.86 -11.44 -10.20
C VAL A 6 -11.05 -10.91 -8.78
N SER A 7 -11.87 -11.59 -7.98
CA SER A 7 -12.09 -11.23 -6.57
C SER A 7 -10.80 -11.27 -5.76
N ASN A 8 -10.01 -12.35 -5.86
CA ASN A 8 -8.72 -12.43 -5.17
C ASN A 8 -7.76 -11.31 -5.60
N GLY A 9 -7.80 -10.89 -6.87
CA GLY A 9 -6.90 -9.87 -7.41
C GLY A 9 -7.27 -8.48 -6.91
N PHE A 10 -8.58 -8.20 -6.83
CA PHE A 10 -9.11 -6.99 -6.20
C PHE A 10 -8.68 -6.90 -4.73
N PHE A 11 -8.87 -7.98 -3.98
CA PHE A 11 -8.50 -8.06 -2.58
C PHE A 11 -6.99 -7.94 -2.34
N PHE A 12 -6.18 -8.51 -3.24
CA PHE A 12 -4.73 -8.32 -3.22
C PHE A 12 -4.35 -6.85 -3.48
N ALA A 13 -4.96 -6.20 -4.48
CA ALA A 13 -4.71 -4.79 -4.76
C ALA A 13 -5.09 -3.90 -3.57
N LEU A 14 -6.19 -4.24 -2.89
CA LEU A 14 -6.64 -3.54 -1.69
C LEU A 14 -5.67 -3.72 -0.52
N TRP A 15 -5.16 -4.93 -0.30
CA TRP A 15 -4.10 -5.19 0.68
C TRP A 15 -2.88 -4.28 0.43
N VAL A 16 -2.37 -4.26 -0.80
CA VAL A 16 -1.20 -3.44 -1.17
C VAL A 16 -1.47 -1.96 -0.92
N ALA A 17 -2.68 -1.50 -1.25
CA ALA A 17 -3.07 -0.12 -1.05
C ALA A 17 -3.14 0.31 0.42
N VAL A 18 -3.72 -0.54 1.28
CA VAL A 18 -3.76 -0.30 2.73
C VAL A 18 -2.35 -0.29 3.30
N CYS A 19 -1.49 -1.23 2.90
CA CYS A 19 -0.10 -1.26 3.34
C CYS A 19 0.70 -0.02 2.91
N ALA A 20 0.40 0.56 1.74
CA ALA A 20 1.05 1.79 1.29
C ALA A 20 0.67 3.01 2.13
N ALA A 21 -0.60 3.10 2.54
CA ALA A 21 -1.10 4.22 3.33
C ALA A 21 -0.77 4.09 4.83
N ALA A 22 -0.65 2.86 5.34
CA ALA A 22 -0.50 2.58 6.77
C ALA A 22 0.67 3.30 7.47
N PRO A 23 1.91 3.35 6.92
CA PRO A 23 3.03 4.03 7.59
C PRO A 23 2.81 5.51 7.84
N GLU A 24 2.07 6.20 6.95
CA GLU A 24 1.74 7.61 7.14
C GLU A 24 0.80 7.78 8.35
N PHE A 25 -0.24 6.95 8.44
CA PHE A 25 -1.17 6.97 9.57
C PHE A 25 -0.51 6.63 10.90
N VAL A 26 0.35 5.60 10.90
CA VAL A 26 1.11 5.21 12.09
C VAL A 26 1.99 6.38 12.56
N TRP A 27 2.63 7.09 11.64
CA TRP A 27 3.48 8.22 12.00
C TRP A 27 2.68 9.44 12.46
N GLN A 28 1.59 9.81 11.78
CA GLN A 28 0.75 10.93 12.20
C GLN A 28 0.17 10.70 13.60
N GLY A 29 -0.28 9.48 13.86
CA GLY A 29 -0.74 9.08 15.19
C GLY A 29 0.39 9.04 16.23
N LEU A 30 1.62 8.67 15.85
CA LEU A 30 2.77 8.76 16.75
C LEU A 30 3.13 10.22 17.07
N PHE A 31 3.09 11.09 16.07
CA PHE A 31 3.43 12.50 16.25
C PHE A 31 2.40 13.25 17.10
N SER A 32 1.11 12.88 17.04
CA SER A 32 0.09 13.45 17.92
C SER A 32 0.39 13.18 19.40
N VAL A 33 0.95 12.00 19.71
CA VAL A 33 1.31 11.58 21.07
C VAL A 33 2.49 12.37 21.65
N PHE A 34 3.42 12.85 20.82
CA PHE A 34 4.59 13.63 21.28
C PHE A 34 4.27 15.09 21.63
N GLY A 35 3.09 15.60 21.25
CA GLY A 35 2.69 16.99 21.42
C GLY A 35 2.38 17.35 22.86
N HIS A 36 1.35 16.74 23.47
CA HIS A 36 0.93 16.83 24.87
C HIS A 36 0.09 15.57 25.13
N PHE A 37 0.44 14.74 26.12
CA PHE A 37 -0.23 13.44 26.33
C PHE A 37 -1.67 13.63 26.85
N THR A 38 -2.66 13.66 25.97
CA THR A 38 -4.07 13.68 26.35
C THR A 38 -4.68 12.28 26.31
N LEU A 39 -5.85 12.09 26.94
CA LEU A 39 -6.61 10.83 26.87
C LEU A 39 -6.98 10.45 25.43
N ARG A 40 -7.11 11.43 24.52
CA ARG A 40 -7.25 11.20 23.08
C ARG A 40 -6.00 10.59 22.44
N ASP A 41 -4.83 11.02 22.88
CA ASP A 41 -3.56 10.46 22.39
C ASP A 41 -3.35 9.03 22.89
N ALA A 42 -3.83 8.71 24.10
CA ALA A 42 -3.86 7.34 24.59
C ALA A 42 -4.80 6.44 23.76
N ALA A 43 -5.95 6.95 23.31
CA ALA A 43 -6.87 6.25 22.43
C ALA A 43 -6.31 6.05 21.01
N ALA A 44 -5.69 7.08 20.44
CA ALA A 44 -4.99 6.99 19.17
C ALA A 44 -3.81 6.00 19.25
N ALA A 45 -3.03 6.04 20.34
CA ALA A 45 -1.96 5.07 20.58
C ALA A 45 -2.47 3.64 20.78
N LEU A 46 -3.62 3.45 21.44
CA LEU A 46 -4.26 2.14 21.61
C LEU A 46 -4.80 1.62 20.27
N LEU A 47 -5.36 2.50 19.43
CA LEU A 47 -5.73 2.19 18.06
C LEU A 47 -4.52 1.78 17.22
N ILE A 48 -3.46 2.56 17.25
CA ILE A 48 -2.21 2.27 16.54
C ILE A 48 -1.62 0.96 17.04
N GLY A 49 -1.66 0.71 18.36
CA GLY A 49 -1.29 -0.56 18.97
C GLY A 49 -2.18 -1.72 18.50
N LEU A 50 -3.47 -1.48 18.28
CA LEU A 50 -4.42 -2.46 17.74
C LEU A 50 -4.14 -2.76 16.26
N ILE A 51 -3.97 -1.72 15.44
CA ILE A 51 -3.56 -1.81 14.03
C ILE A 51 -2.24 -2.57 13.95
N LEU A 52 -1.25 -2.18 14.74
CA LEU A 52 0.05 -2.83 14.79
C LEU A 52 -0.09 -4.27 15.24
N ALA A 53 -0.75 -4.58 16.35
CA ALA A 53 -0.92 -5.96 16.82
C ALA A 53 -1.57 -6.86 15.76
N PHE A 54 -2.60 -6.36 15.06
CA PHE A 54 -3.31 -7.12 14.03
C PHE A 54 -2.65 -7.12 12.65
N PHE A 55 -1.79 -6.15 12.32
CA PHE A 55 -0.92 -6.24 11.15
C PHE A 55 0.28 -7.13 11.42
N VAL A 56 0.88 -6.98 12.60
CA VAL A 56 2.12 -7.63 13.04
C VAL A 56 1.95 -9.12 13.13
N GLU A 57 0.82 -9.67 13.61
CA GLU A 57 0.68 -11.13 13.70
C GLU A 57 0.62 -11.81 12.31
N PRO A 58 -0.21 -11.37 11.34
CA PRO A 58 -0.11 -11.78 9.94
C PRO A 58 1.26 -11.51 9.30
N LEU A 59 1.89 -10.37 9.61
CA LEU A 59 3.23 -10.01 9.11
C LEU A 59 4.30 -10.97 9.64
N ILE A 60 4.28 -11.25 10.94
CA ILE A 60 5.22 -12.14 11.62
C ILE A 60 4.99 -13.57 11.15
N GLU A 61 3.75 -14.02 11.04
CA GLU A 61 3.41 -15.33 10.49
C GLU A 61 3.98 -15.45 9.06
N ARG A 62 3.82 -14.41 8.23
CA ARG A 62 4.38 -14.40 6.87
C ARG A 62 5.89 -14.30 6.84
N MET A 63 6.52 -13.47 7.66
CA MET A 63 7.98 -13.41 7.79
C MET A 63 8.55 -14.76 8.27
N ARG A 64 7.84 -15.45 9.17
CA ARG A 64 8.17 -16.81 9.58
C ARG A 64 8.04 -17.79 8.41
N THR A 65 6.98 -17.72 7.59
CA THR A 65 6.87 -18.56 6.38
C THR A 65 7.90 -18.23 5.28
N LEU A 66 8.41 -17.00 5.24
CA LEU A 66 9.52 -16.60 4.36
C LEU A 66 10.87 -17.11 4.87
N SER A 67 10.99 -17.36 6.17
CA SER A 67 12.21 -17.79 6.86
C SER A 67 12.30 -19.31 7.02
N LEU A 68 11.17 -20.00 7.22
CA LEU A 68 11.09 -21.45 7.50
C LEU A 68 9.84 -22.06 6.85
N GLN A 69 9.96 -23.31 6.38
CA GLN A 69 8.94 -24.09 5.68
C GLN A 69 7.51 -23.93 6.25
N PRO A 70 6.48 -23.81 5.40
CA PRO A 70 5.12 -23.56 5.83
C PRO A 70 4.56 -24.72 6.65
N ALA A 71 4.19 -24.46 7.91
CA ALA A 71 3.60 -25.43 8.83
C ALA A 71 2.08 -25.60 8.66
N HIS A 72 1.40 -24.72 7.92
CA HIS A 72 -0.07 -24.69 7.83
C HIS A 72 -0.60 -24.53 6.40
N PRO A 73 -1.78 -25.12 6.10
CA PRO A 73 -2.38 -25.10 4.77
C PRO A 73 -2.70 -23.66 4.31
N ASP A 74 -2.36 -23.39 3.05
CA ASP A 74 -2.47 -22.09 2.38
C ASP A 74 -3.84 -21.42 2.60
N LYS A 75 -3.91 -20.44 3.51
CA LYS A 75 -5.07 -19.53 3.63
C LYS A 75 -5.17 -18.69 2.36
N SER A 76 -6.37 -18.59 1.78
CA SER A 76 -6.59 -17.89 0.51
C SER A 76 -6.29 -16.38 0.62
N PRO A 77 -5.82 -15.74 -0.45
CA PRO A 77 -5.61 -14.28 -0.49
C PRO A 77 -6.86 -13.47 -0.13
N ALA A 78 -8.04 -13.94 -0.54
CA ALA A 78 -9.31 -13.30 -0.17
C ALA A 78 -9.60 -13.41 1.33
N PHE A 79 -9.26 -14.53 1.98
CA PHE A 79 -9.39 -14.63 3.42
C PHE A 79 -8.47 -13.62 4.11
N ALA A 80 -7.19 -13.57 3.74
CA ALA A 80 -6.23 -12.63 4.34
C ALA A 80 -6.65 -11.16 4.13
N ALA A 81 -7.12 -10.80 2.93
CA ALA A 81 -7.57 -9.45 2.62
C ALA A 81 -8.91 -9.10 3.28
N CYS A 82 -9.88 -10.01 3.31
CA CYS A 82 -11.13 -9.80 4.05
C CYS A 82 -10.85 -9.67 5.54
N THR A 83 -9.95 -10.48 6.10
CA THR A 83 -9.53 -10.37 7.49
C THR A 83 -8.86 -9.01 7.74
N ALA A 84 -7.91 -8.59 6.90
CA ALA A 84 -7.27 -7.28 7.01
C ALA A 84 -8.26 -6.11 6.86
N LEU A 85 -9.21 -6.22 5.94
CA LEU A 85 -10.28 -5.24 5.73
C LEU A 85 -11.21 -5.17 6.94
N SER A 86 -11.70 -6.31 7.42
CA SER A 86 -12.56 -6.39 8.60
C SER A 86 -11.86 -5.82 9.82
N PHE A 87 -10.56 -6.07 9.99
CA PHE A 87 -9.77 -5.46 11.06
C PHE A 87 -9.55 -3.97 10.86
N ALA A 88 -9.31 -3.49 9.65
CA ALA A 88 -9.18 -2.06 9.36
C ALA A 88 -10.50 -1.32 9.63
N VAL A 89 -11.64 -1.88 9.21
CA VAL A 89 -12.98 -1.33 9.51
C VAL A 89 -13.26 -1.35 11.01
N ALA A 90 -13.02 -2.49 11.68
CA ALA A 90 -13.21 -2.61 13.12
C ALA A 90 -12.34 -1.62 13.90
N THR A 91 -11.09 -1.44 13.45
CA THR A 91 -10.17 -0.43 13.97
C THR A 91 -10.79 0.95 13.82
N VAL A 92 -11.15 1.39 12.62
CA VAL A 92 -11.74 2.72 12.40
C VAL A 92 -13.00 2.92 13.25
N CYS A 93 -13.88 1.92 13.35
CA CYS A 93 -15.04 1.99 14.23
C CYS A 93 -14.67 2.12 15.71
N VAL A 94 -13.64 1.40 16.18
CA VAL A 94 -13.13 1.49 17.56
C VAL A 94 -12.46 2.85 17.80
N HIS A 95 -11.71 3.38 16.84
CA HIS A 95 -11.13 4.73 16.91
C HIS A 95 -12.22 5.78 17.14
N GLU A 96 -13.28 5.73 16.33
CA GLU A 96 -14.38 6.68 16.44
C GLU A 96 -15.16 6.49 17.74
N ALA A 97 -15.45 5.25 18.14
CA ALA A 97 -16.12 4.98 19.40
C ALA A 97 -15.33 5.52 20.60
N ILE A 98 -14.00 5.36 20.61
CA ILE A 98 -13.15 5.87 21.69
C ILE A 98 -13.04 7.40 21.59
N THR A 99 -12.92 7.96 20.39
CA THR A 99 -12.85 9.42 20.18
C THR A 99 -14.12 10.10 20.67
N VAL A 100 -15.30 9.52 20.37
CA VAL A 100 -16.61 9.98 20.85
C VAL A 100 -16.74 9.81 22.37
N ALA A 101 -16.33 8.68 22.93
CA ALA A 101 -16.43 8.40 24.37
C ALA A 101 -15.52 9.32 25.23
N ILE A 102 -14.31 9.62 24.75
CA ILE A 102 -13.35 10.48 25.45
C ILE A 102 -13.67 11.95 25.23
N ALA A 103 -14.19 12.31 24.06
CA ALA A 103 -14.58 13.67 23.73
C ALA A 103 -16.02 13.96 24.13
N ALA A 104 -16.41 13.70 25.39
CA ALA A 104 -17.72 14.01 25.95
C ALA A 104 -18.16 15.50 25.85
N SER A 105 -17.41 16.34 25.12
CA SER A 105 -17.63 17.76 24.81
C SER A 105 -17.70 18.06 23.29
N HIS A 106 -17.48 17.09 22.40
CA HIS A 106 -17.56 17.30 20.95
C HIS A 106 -18.97 16.95 20.45
N THR A 107 -19.58 17.85 19.67
CA THR A 107 -20.84 17.56 19.00
C THR A 107 -20.64 16.40 18.01
N ASN A 108 -21.67 15.56 17.82
CA ASN A 108 -21.63 14.43 16.87
C ASN A 108 -21.22 14.86 15.45
N GLU A 109 -21.47 16.13 15.08
CA GLU A 109 -21.10 16.70 13.78
C GLU A 109 -19.58 16.84 13.59
N GLN A 110 -18.84 17.23 14.63
CA GLN A 110 -17.38 17.40 14.53
C GLN A 110 -16.67 16.05 14.40
N ALA A 111 -17.18 15.01 15.07
CA ALA A 111 -16.66 13.64 14.96
C ALA A 111 -16.86 13.10 13.53
N ALA A 112 -18.06 13.26 12.97
CA ALA A 112 -18.36 12.84 11.60
C ALA A 112 -17.46 13.54 10.56
N LEU A 113 -17.16 14.82 10.75
CA LEU A 113 -16.28 15.58 9.86
C LEU A 113 -14.82 15.10 9.93
N ASN A 114 -14.31 14.82 11.14
CA ASN A 114 -12.95 14.28 11.32
C ASN A 114 -12.81 12.89 10.68
N LEU A 115 -13.82 12.03 10.84
CA LEU A 115 -13.85 10.71 10.19
C LEU A 115 -13.82 10.85 8.66
N ALA A 116 -14.64 11.74 8.10
CA ALA A 116 -14.69 11.97 6.67
C ALA A 116 -13.34 12.45 6.12
N LEU A 117 -12.64 13.32 6.85
CA LEU A 117 -11.28 13.77 6.50
C LEU A 117 -10.27 12.63 6.55
N ALA A 118 -10.28 11.80 7.60
CA ALA A 118 -9.38 10.66 7.73
C ALA A 118 -9.60 9.60 6.63
N VAL A 119 -10.86 9.32 6.30
CA VAL A 119 -11.21 8.42 5.18
C VAL A 119 -10.78 9.02 3.85
N SER A 120 -11.04 10.31 3.62
CA SER A 120 -10.60 11.02 2.41
C SER A 120 -9.08 10.94 2.24
N GLN A 121 -8.33 11.20 3.31
CA GLN A 121 -6.87 11.08 3.32
C GLN A 121 -6.43 9.65 3.04
N THR A 122 -7.09 8.64 3.62
CA THR A 122 -6.77 7.22 3.35
C THR A 122 -6.97 6.89 1.88
N LEU A 123 -8.07 7.35 1.29
CA LEU A 123 -8.38 7.13 -0.12
C LEU A 123 -7.36 7.81 -1.04
N GLN A 124 -6.93 9.04 -0.72
CA GLN A 124 -5.90 9.77 -1.46
C GLN A 124 -4.64 8.92 -1.68
N TRP A 125 -4.14 8.28 -0.64
CA TRP A 125 -2.92 7.49 -0.70
C TRP A 125 -3.15 6.06 -1.22
N ALA A 126 -4.32 5.47 -0.96
CA ALA A 126 -4.62 4.10 -1.35
C ALA A 126 -4.96 3.93 -2.84
N VAL A 127 -5.51 4.94 -3.50
CA VAL A 127 -6.00 4.83 -4.89
C VAL A 127 -4.89 4.50 -5.88
N THR A 128 -3.75 5.18 -5.80
CA THR A 128 -2.58 4.98 -6.68
C THR A 128 -2.06 3.53 -6.67
N PRO A 129 -1.64 2.97 -5.52
CA PRO A 129 -1.15 1.59 -5.45
C PRO A 129 -2.22 0.57 -5.80
N PHE A 130 -3.49 0.84 -5.45
CA PHE A 130 -4.62 -0.01 -5.85
C PHE A 130 -4.74 -0.08 -7.38
N ALA A 131 -4.86 1.07 -8.05
CA ALA A 131 -5.06 1.15 -9.49
C ALA A 131 -3.90 0.52 -10.27
N ILE A 132 -2.66 0.77 -9.82
CA ILE A 132 -1.45 0.21 -10.45
C ILE A 132 -1.40 -1.32 -10.27
N THR A 133 -1.74 -1.83 -9.08
CA THR A 133 -1.76 -3.27 -8.84
C THR A 133 -2.85 -3.96 -9.67
N VAL A 134 -4.03 -3.35 -9.84
CA VAL A 134 -5.07 -3.83 -10.75
C VAL A 134 -4.57 -3.85 -12.20
N ALA A 135 -3.87 -2.80 -12.64
CA ALA A 135 -3.29 -2.75 -13.98
C ALA A 135 -2.24 -3.86 -14.20
N TRP A 136 -1.43 -4.18 -13.19
CA TRP A 136 -0.51 -5.32 -13.24
C TRP A 136 -1.24 -6.66 -13.40
N PHE A 137 -2.35 -6.89 -12.69
CA PHE A 137 -3.17 -8.09 -12.93
C PHE A 137 -3.73 -8.14 -14.36
N ALA A 138 -4.13 -6.99 -14.91
CA ALA A 138 -4.61 -6.87 -16.28
C ALA A 138 -3.49 -6.97 -17.34
N ALA A 139 -2.21 -6.84 -16.97
CA ALA A 139 -1.09 -6.80 -17.91
C ALA A 139 -0.94 -8.06 -18.77
N ARG A 140 -1.44 -9.20 -18.26
CA ARG A 140 -1.48 -10.50 -18.96
C ARG A 140 -2.74 -10.76 -19.78
N ALA A 141 -3.72 -9.86 -19.73
CA ALA A 141 -4.87 -9.91 -20.61
C ALA A 141 -4.46 -9.60 -22.07
N ARG A 142 -5.44 -9.60 -22.99
CA ARG A 142 -5.22 -9.18 -24.38
C ARG A 142 -4.58 -7.79 -24.41
N ARG A 143 -3.62 -7.57 -25.31
CA ARG A 143 -2.79 -6.34 -25.34
C ARG A 143 -3.59 -5.05 -25.21
N TRP A 144 -4.73 -4.94 -25.90
CA TRP A 144 -5.59 -3.76 -25.82
C TRP A 144 -6.18 -3.54 -24.43
N ILE A 145 -6.72 -4.59 -23.79
CA ILE A 145 -7.25 -4.51 -22.40
C ILE A 145 -6.14 -4.09 -21.44
N ALA A 146 -4.96 -4.72 -21.54
CA ALA A 146 -3.82 -4.40 -20.69
C ALA A 146 -3.42 -2.91 -20.78
N TRP A 147 -3.35 -2.37 -22.00
CA TRP A 147 -3.02 -0.97 -22.23
C TRP A 147 -4.13 -0.03 -21.78
N THR A 148 -5.40 -0.36 -22.02
CA THR A 148 -6.54 0.44 -21.55
C THR A 148 -6.53 0.55 -20.04
N VAL A 149 -6.35 -0.57 -19.31
CA VAL A 149 -6.30 -0.54 -17.84
C VAL A 149 -5.06 0.20 -17.34
N ALA A 150 -3.92 0.08 -18.02
CA ALA A 150 -2.72 0.85 -17.68
C ALA A 150 -2.93 2.36 -17.84
N VAL A 151 -3.56 2.79 -18.94
CA VAL A 151 -3.89 4.21 -19.16
C VAL A 151 -4.88 4.69 -18.10
N LEU A 152 -5.92 3.90 -17.78
CA LEU A 152 -6.86 4.23 -16.71
C LEU A 152 -6.17 4.35 -15.35
N ALA A 153 -5.20 3.47 -15.05
CA ALA A 153 -4.43 3.58 -13.81
C ALA A 153 -3.55 4.83 -13.78
N ALA A 154 -2.87 5.18 -14.88
CA ALA A 154 -2.10 6.42 -14.97
C ALA A 154 -2.99 7.66 -14.83
N LEU A 155 -4.16 7.65 -15.47
CA LEU A 155 -5.16 8.71 -15.32
C LEU A 155 -5.68 8.79 -13.89
N ALA A 156 -5.93 7.66 -13.23
CA ALA A 156 -6.36 7.65 -11.84
C ALA A 156 -5.36 8.36 -10.94
N VAL A 157 -4.05 8.15 -11.11
CA VAL A 157 -3.00 8.84 -10.34
C VAL A 157 -3.10 10.37 -10.50
N VAL A 158 -3.26 10.86 -11.73
CA VAL A 158 -3.38 12.31 -12.00
C VAL A 158 -4.70 12.86 -11.48
N LEU A 159 -5.81 12.14 -11.72
CA LEU A 159 -7.14 12.53 -11.29
C LEU A 159 -7.27 12.57 -9.77
N THR A 160 -6.60 11.68 -9.03
CA THR A 160 -6.53 11.76 -7.57
C THR A 160 -5.98 13.11 -7.15
N GLY A 161 -4.87 13.55 -7.72
CA GLY A 161 -4.32 14.87 -7.41
C GLY A 161 -5.27 16.02 -7.69
N ILE A 162 -6.01 15.98 -8.81
CA ILE A 162 -6.97 17.02 -9.17
C ILE A 162 -8.19 17.02 -8.23
N VAL A 163 -8.76 15.84 -7.96
CA VAL A 163 -9.97 15.67 -7.14
C VAL A 163 -9.72 16.10 -5.70
N PHE A 164 -8.51 15.90 -5.20
CA PHE A 164 -8.11 16.26 -3.84
C PHE A 164 -7.35 17.59 -3.75
N ASP A 165 -7.43 18.42 -4.80
CA ASP A 165 -6.88 19.78 -4.84
C ASP A 165 -5.39 19.86 -4.49
N TRP A 166 -4.61 18.88 -4.96
CA TRP A 166 -3.17 18.89 -4.79
C TRP A 166 -2.54 19.98 -5.64
N SER A 167 -1.49 20.59 -5.11
CA SER A 167 -0.69 21.53 -5.90
C SER A 167 -0.12 20.83 -7.15
N GLY A 168 0.00 21.56 -8.26
CA GLY A 168 0.54 20.99 -9.50
C GLY A 168 1.93 20.34 -9.31
N ARG A 169 2.73 20.87 -8.38
CA ARG A 169 4.00 20.27 -7.95
C ARG A 169 3.80 18.87 -7.39
N VAL A 170 2.93 18.72 -6.38
CA VAL A 170 2.63 17.42 -5.73
C VAL A 170 2.06 16.42 -6.74
N ILE A 171 1.22 16.88 -7.67
CA ILE A 171 0.72 16.03 -8.77
C ILE A 171 1.89 15.48 -9.60
N ILE A 172 2.82 16.34 -10.01
CA ILE A 172 3.98 15.93 -10.83
C ILE A 172 4.90 14.99 -10.05
N THR A 173 5.25 15.34 -8.81
CA THR A 173 6.19 14.57 -8.00
C THR A 173 5.66 13.22 -7.57
N SER A 174 4.33 13.06 -7.49
CA SER A 174 3.67 11.78 -7.24
C SER A 174 3.40 10.98 -8.53
N ALA A 175 2.99 11.65 -9.61
CA ALA A 175 2.59 10.96 -10.85
C ALA A 175 3.77 10.35 -11.61
N ILE A 176 4.89 11.06 -11.71
CA ILE A 176 6.07 10.56 -12.44
C ILE A 176 6.56 9.21 -11.89
N PRO A 177 6.94 9.10 -10.60
CA PRO A 177 7.39 7.82 -10.05
C PRO A 177 6.30 6.74 -10.12
N ALA A 178 5.04 7.07 -9.87
CA ALA A 178 3.94 6.10 -9.96
C ALA A 178 3.77 5.53 -11.40
N ILE A 179 3.87 6.38 -12.43
CA ILE A 179 3.78 5.96 -13.83
C ILE A 179 5.01 5.10 -14.22
N LEU A 180 6.20 5.46 -13.73
CA LEU A 180 7.42 4.65 -13.92
C LEU A 180 7.28 3.28 -13.26
N ILE A 181 6.76 3.22 -12.03
CA ILE A 181 6.46 1.97 -11.31
C ILE A 181 5.44 1.14 -12.09
N LEU A 182 4.36 1.75 -12.56
CA LEU A 182 3.34 1.11 -13.39
C LEU A 182 3.96 0.45 -14.63
N GLY A 183 4.70 1.23 -15.42
CA GLY A 183 5.32 0.77 -16.66
C GLY A 183 6.31 -0.37 -16.41
N ALA A 184 7.28 -0.17 -15.51
CA ALA A 184 8.27 -1.18 -15.19
C ALA A 184 7.65 -2.46 -14.58
N GLY A 185 6.60 -2.33 -13.77
CA GLY A 185 5.87 -3.46 -13.23
C GLY A 185 5.08 -4.23 -14.30
N ILE A 186 4.48 -3.55 -15.30
CA ILE A 186 3.84 -4.21 -16.44
C ILE A 186 4.85 -5.08 -17.20
N PHE A 187 6.07 -4.58 -17.42
CA PHE A 187 7.12 -5.37 -18.06
C PHE A 187 7.51 -6.59 -17.21
N ALA A 188 7.76 -6.39 -15.91
CA ALA A 188 8.11 -7.47 -14.99
C ALA A 188 7.04 -8.58 -14.92
N VAL A 189 5.77 -8.19 -14.92
CA VAL A 189 4.62 -9.11 -14.88
C VAL A 189 4.42 -9.86 -16.20
N ARG A 190 4.70 -9.20 -17.33
CA ARG A 190 4.56 -9.82 -18.66
C ARG A 190 5.62 -10.86 -18.95
N GLU A 191 6.84 -10.63 -18.47
CA GLU A 191 7.97 -11.53 -18.68
C GLU A 191 7.70 -12.91 -18.06
N THR A 192 7.22 -12.96 -16.83
CA THR A 192 6.99 -14.23 -16.10
C THR A 192 5.91 -14.06 -15.02
N TRP A 193 5.14 -15.13 -14.81
CA TRP A 193 4.04 -15.16 -13.83
C TRP A 193 4.20 -16.36 -12.90
N ASP A 194 4.96 -16.15 -11.84
CA ASP A 194 5.28 -17.11 -10.80
C ASP A 194 5.09 -16.51 -9.40
N HIS A 195 5.40 -17.29 -8.36
CA HIS A 195 5.36 -16.86 -6.95
C HIS A 195 6.32 -15.67 -6.64
N ARG A 196 7.25 -15.33 -7.54
CA ARG A 196 8.20 -14.21 -7.38
C ARG A 196 7.76 -12.94 -8.09
N THR A 197 6.67 -12.99 -8.87
CA THR A 197 6.16 -11.85 -9.65
C THR A 197 5.99 -10.60 -8.80
N PHE A 198 5.31 -10.69 -7.66
CA PHE A 198 5.07 -9.53 -6.79
C PHE A 198 6.29 -9.11 -5.99
N LYS A 199 7.22 -10.02 -5.68
CA LYS A 199 8.54 -9.65 -5.12
C LYS A 199 9.37 -8.86 -6.13
N ARG A 200 9.27 -9.17 -7.42
CA ARG A 200 9.89 -8.36 -8.49
C ARG A 200 9.22 -7.01 -8.63
N CYS A 201 7.88 -6.96 -8.56
CA CYS A 201 7.16 -5.69 -8.53
C CYS A 201 7.59 -4.85 -7.32
N ALA A 202 7.75 -5.47 -6.13
CA ALA A 202 8.26 -4.79 -4.94
C ALA A 202 9.67 -4.23 -5.16
N ARG A 203 10.56 -5.00 -5.79
CA ARG A 203 11.91 -4.54 -6.16
C ARG A 203 11.86 -3.37 -7.15
N VAL A 204 11.01 -3.45 -8.17
CA VAL A 204 10.80 -2.37 -9.14
C VAL A 204 10.30 -1.12 -8.41
N THR A 205 9.28 -1.24 -7.56
CA THR A 205 8.77 -0.14 -6.74
C THR A 205 9.87 0.47 -5.88
N ALA A 206 10.64 -0.36 -5.16
CA ALA A 206 11.72 0.11 -4.30
C ALA A 206 12.83 0.84 -5.08
N VAL A 207 13.29 0.27 -6.19
CA VAL A 207 14.36 0.86 -7.01
C VAL A 207 13.88 2.18 -7.63
N THR A 208 12.69 2.22 -8.20
CA THR A 208 12.13 3.44 -8.79
C THR A 208 11.91 4.52 -7.74
N ALA A 209 11.38 4.17 -6.57
CA ALA A 209 11.16 5.10 -5.47
C ALA A 209 12.49 5.67 -4.93
N ILE A 210 13.48 4.82 -4.65
CA ILE A 210 14.80 5.25 -4.18
C ILE A 210 15.46 6.14 -5.23
N ALA A 211 15.47 5.72 -6.50
CA ALA A 211 16.06 6.52 -7.57
C ALA A 211 15.38 7.88 -7.69
N TRP A 212 14.04 7.92 -7.60
CA TRP A 212 13.28 9.17 -7.63
C TRP A 212 13.63 10.09 -6.45
N LEU A 213 13.57 9.57 -5.22
CA LEU A 213 13.89 10.35 -4.01
C LEU A 213 15.34 10.85 -4.02
N VAL A 214 16.29 10.06 -4.51
CA VAL A 214 17.69 10.48 -4.66
C VAL A 214 17.79 11.60 -5.70
N VAL A 215 17.16 11.45 -6.86
CA VAL A 215 17.21 12.46 -7.93
C VAL A 215 16.58 13.78 -7.47
N THR A 216 15.39 13.73 -6.86
CA THR A 216 14.70 14.95 -6.40
C THR A 216 15.41 15.57 -5.20
N GLY A 217 15.97 14.76 -4.30
CA GLY A 217 16.78 15.24 -3.17
C GLY A 217 18.08 15.93 -3.62
N VAL A 218 18.81 15.34 -4.58
CA VAL A 218 20.01 15.96 -5.17
C VAL A 218 19.66 17.24 -5.92
N LEU A 219 18.55 17.25 -6.67
CA LEU A 219 18.08 18.44 -7.37
C LEU A 219 17.74 19.56 -6.37
N GLN A 220 17.01 19.25 -5.29
CA GLN A 220 16.68 20.21 -4.24
C GLN A 220 17.92 20.74 -3.53
N ALA A 221 18.91 19.88 -3.25
CA ALA A 221 20.19 20.28 -2.67
C ALA A 221 21.01 21.17 -3.62
N GLY A 222 21.01 20.89 -4.92
CA GLY A 222 21.66 21.74 -5.91
C GLY A 222 21.01 23.13 -6.02
N LEU A 223 19.68 23.19 -5.99
CA LEU A 223 18.92 24.44 -6.01
C LEU A 223 19.16 25.27 -4.75
N SER A 224 19.25 24.63 -3.58
CA SER A 224 19.52 25.33 -2.32
C SER A 224 20.95 25.88 -2.28
N LEU A 225 21.95 25.14 -2.78
CA LEU A 225 23.33 25.63 -2.94
C LEU A 225 23.39 26.82 -3.92
N GLY A 226 22.58 26.79 -4.97
CA GLY A 226 22.44 27.89 -5.93
C GLY A 226 21.63 29.10 -5.43
N HIS A 227 21.13 29.07 -4.18
CA HIS A 227 20.28 30.12 -3.59
C HIS A 227 19.01 30.43 -4.41
N VAL A 228 18.50 29.47 -5.18
CA VAL A 228 17.27 29.61 -5.96
C VAL A 228 16.07 29.32 -5.05
N GLY A 229 15.67 30.30 -4.24
CA GLY A 229 14.58 30.16 -3.27
C GLY A 229 13.17 30.05 -3.88
N ASN A 230 13.01 30.41 -5.15
CA ASN A 230 11.69 30.46 -5.81
C ASN A 230 11.23 29.09 -6.35
N PHE A 231 12.09 28.08 -6.37
CA PHE A 231 11.76 26.77 -6.92
C PHE A 231 12.05 25.67 -5.90
N THR A 232 10.99 25.15 -5.27
CA THR A 232 11.05 23.99 -4.40
C THR A 232 10.46 22.77 -5.11
N VAL A 233 11.24 21.70 -5.18
CA VAL A 233 10.84 20.41 -5.75
C VAL A 233 10.13 19.56 -4.70
N TYR A 234 10.70 19.51 -3.50
CA TYR A 234 10.10 18.86 -2.33
C TYR A 234 10.29 19.75 -1.11
N ASP A 235 9.21 19.95 -0.36
CA ASP A 235 9.35 20.32 1.04
C ASP A 235 9.85 19.11 1.86
N TRP A 236 10.58 19.34 2.94
CA TRP A 236 11.17 18.25 3.74
C TRP A 236 10.09 17.31 4.30
N SER A 237 8.93 17.86 4.68
CA SER A 237 7.77 17.07 5.10
C SER A 237 7.23 16.20 3.97
N GLU A 238 7.03 16.76 2.76
CA GLU A 238 6.57 16.05 1.57
C GLU A 238 7.52 14.89 1.22
N PHE A 239 8.84 15.10 1.33
CA PHE A 239 9.84 14.07 1.05
C PHE A 239 9.68 12.85 1.97
N TRP A 240 9.48 13.07 3.27
CA TRP A 240 9.32 12.00 4.25
C TRP A 240 7.96 11.32 4.16
N ILE A 241 6.91 12.03 3.76
CA ILE A 241 5.60 11.44 3.46
C ILE A 241 5.77 10.43 2.32
N ASP A 242 6.38 10.83 1.22
CA ASP A 242 6.57 9.95 0.06
C ASP A 242 7.49 8.76 0.37
N CYS A 243 8.56 8.99 1.15
CA CYS A 243 9.43 7.91 1.62
C CYS A 243 8.64 6.83 2.40
N ARG A 244 7.76 7.24 3.32
CA ARG A 244 6.92 6.34 4.12
C ARG A 244 5.88 5.63 3.26
N PHE A 245 5.27 6.34 2.32
CA PHE A 245 4.33 5.80 1.34
C PHE A 245 4.97 4.68 0.50
N TYR A 246 6.13 4.94 -0.12
CA TYR A 246 6.82 3.93 -0.92
C TYR A 246 7.30 2.75 -0.09
N PHE A 247 7.77 3.00 1.14
CA PHE A 247 8.13 1.93 2.08
C PHE A 247 6.94 1.01 2.35
N GLY A 248 5.78 1.58 2.70
CA GLY A 248 4.56 0.82 2.92
C GLY A 248 4.13 0.00 1.71
N TRP A 249 4.24 0.58 0.51
CA TRP A 249 3.91 -0.11 -0.73
C TRP A 249 4.82 -1.32 -0.98
N VAL A 250 6.14 -1.15 -0.81
CA VAL A 250 7.11 -2.23 -0.96
C VAL A 250 6.84 -3.35 0.05
N VAL A 251 6.64 -3.00 1.32
CA VAL A 251 6.29 -3.98 2.37
C VAL A 251 5.00 -4.71 2.03
N GLY A 252 3.98 -3.97 1.59
CA GLY A 252 2.70 -4.52 1.15
C GLY A 252 2.87 -5.59 0.07
N LEU A 253 3.70 -5.34 -0.93
CA LEU A 253 3.99 -6.28 -2.02
C LEU A 253 4.83 -7.49 -1.58
N ILE A 254 5.76 -7.32 -0.65
CA ILE A 254 6.62 -8.42 -0.14
C ILE A 254 5.81 -9.39 0.73
N VAL A 255 4.93 -8.84 1.57
CA VAL A 255 4.18 -9.60 2.57
C VAL A 255 2.80 -10.02 2.05
N ALA A 256 2.43 -9.59 0.85
CA ALA A 256 1.16 -9.93 0.25
C ALA A 256 0.96 -11.45 0.18
N PRO A 257 -0.28 -11.94 0.40
CA PRO A 257 -0.59 -13.36 0.31
C PRO A 257 -0.31 -13.89 -1.10
N ASP A 258 0.21 -15.12 -1.18
CA ASP A 258 0.55 -15.76 -2.45
C ASP A 258 -0.67 -15.85 -3.37
N PHE A 259 -0.71 -14.98 -4.38
CA PHE A 259 -1.77 -14.97 -5.38
C PHE A 259 -1.53 -16.01 -6.48
N VAL A 260 -0.27 -16.30 -6.78
CA VAL A 260 0.11 -17.28 -7.80
C VAL A 260 0.35 -18.62 -7.11
N PRO A 261 -0.50 -19.64 -7.35
CA PRO A 261 -0.29 -20.94 -6.72
C PRO A 261 1.10 -21.46 -7.12
N ALA A 262 1.86 -21.92 -6.12
CA ALA A 262 3.11 -22.61 -6.38
C ALA A 262 2.83 -23.78 -7.35
N GLN A 263 3.65 -23.91 -8.40
CA GLN A 263 3.63 -25.14 -9.19
C GLN A 263 3.86 -26.29 -8.21
N ARG A 264 2.84 -27.12 -7.97
CA ARG A 264 3.03 -28.40 -7.29
C ARG A 264 4.10 -29.13 -8.08
N THR A 265 5.30 -29.19 -7.53
CA THR A 265 6.37 -30.02 -8.07
C THR A 265 5.81 -31.42 -8.16
N ARG A 266 5.70 -31.92 -9.40
CA ARG A 266 5.19 -33.26 -9.76
C ARG A 266 5.91 -34.41 -9.04
N ALA A 267 7.02 -34.10 -8.35
CA ALA A 267 7.88 -35.04 -7.63
C ALA A 267 7.17 -35.86 -6.53
N SER A 268 6.02 -35.43 -5.98
CA SER A 268 5.34 -36.24 -4.97
C SER A 268 4.49 -37.39 -5.54
N ASN A 269 4.18 -37.40 -6.83
CA ASN A 269 3.36 -38.45 -7.45
C ASN A 269 4.17 -39.65 -7.95
N ASP A 270 5.48 -39.48 -8.20
CA ASP A 270 6.34 -40.58 -8.65
C ASP A 270 6.93 -41.37 -7.47
N ALA A 271 7.05 -40.76 -6.29
CA ALA A 271 7.50 -41.44 -5.07
C ALA A 271 6.55 -42.58 -4.61
N TRP A 272 5.28 -42.55 -5.03
CA TRP A 272 4.29 -43.60 -4.71
C TRP A 272 4.24 -44.73 -5.75
N ARG A 273 4.78 -44.51 -6.96
CA ARG A 273 4.80 -45.54 -8.03
C ARG A 273 6.03 -46.44 -8.00
N GLY A 274 7.08 -46.08 -7.26
CA GLY A 274 8.28 -46.89 -7.10
C GLY A 274 8.24 -47.93 -5.96
N ARG A 275 7.08 -48.17 -5.34
CA ARG A 275 6.90 -49.16 -4.26
C ARG A 275 5.80 -50.20 -4.57
N ARG A 276 5.82 -50.78 -5.76
CA ARG A 276 5.06 -52.00 -6.06
C ARG A 276 5.95 -53.00 -6.75
#